data_AF-A0A4Y9IJD7-F1
#
_entry.id   AF-A0A4Y9IJD7-F1
#
_cell.length_a   1.000
_cell.length_b   1.000
_cell.length_c   1.000
_cell.angle_alpha   90.00
_cell.angle_beta   90.00
_cell.angle_gamma   90.00
#
_symmetry.space_group_name_H-M   'P 1'
#
loop_
_entity.id
_entity.type
_entity.pdbx_description
1 polymer ?
#
loop_
_entity_poly.entity_id
_entity_poly.type
_entity_poly.pdbx_seq_one_letter_code
_entity_poly.pdbx_strand_id
1 'polypeptide(L)' 'MTKRTFRLYYTSLGTSRQVVDVYIVNSFGRVIQKSFSFTNNSTNTGRSDVNLKY' A
#
# COMPACT_ATOMS: atom_id res chain seq x y z
N MET A 1 4.93 10.34 24.13
CA MET A 1 5.37 9.73 22.86
C MET A 1 4.14 9.15 22.15
N THR A 2 3.59 9.85 21.16
CA THR A 2 2.26 9.52 20.61
C THR A 2 2.24 9.56 19.08
N LYS A 3 3.37 9.28 18.42
CA LYS A 3 3.34 9.24 16.95
C LYS A 3 2.83 7.88 16.49
N ARG A 4 1.51 7.76 16.32
CA ARG A 4 0.81 6.59 15.74
C ARG A 4 0.86 6.59 14.21
N THR A 5 1.93 7.13 13.62
CA THR A 5 2.04 7.33 12.18
C THR A 5 3.36 6.75 11.70
N PHE A 6 3.27 5.85 10.72
CA PHE A 6 4.40 5.33 9.98
C PHE A 6 4.14 5.51 8.48
N ARG A 7 5.21 5.44 7.67
CA ARG A 7 5.14 5.48 6.21
C ARG A 7 5.92 4.29 5.67
N LEU A 8 5.33 3.58 4.72
CA LEU A 8 5.99 2.49 3.98
C LEU A 8 6.26 2.99 2.56
N TYR A 9 7.52 2.90 2.14
CA TYR A 9 7.94 3.22 0.77
C TYR A 9 8.34 1.92 0.09
N TYR A 10 7.58 1.56 -0.94
CA TYR A 10 7.82 0.37 -1.73
C TYR A 10 8.08 0.80 -3.18
N THR A 11 9.20 0.34 -3.74
CA THR A 11 9.56 0.55 -5.14
C THR A 11 9.37 -0.77 -5.89
N SER A 12 8.39 -0.81 -6.78
CA SER A 12 8.22 -1.92 -7.72
C SER A 12 9.40 -1.99 -8.67
N LEU A 13 9.92 -3.20 -8.90
CA LEU A 13 10.91 -3.50 -9.94
C LEU A 13 10.31 -4.20 -11.17
N GLY A 14 8.98 -4.36 -11.19
CA GLY A 14 8.26 -5.05 -12.25
C GLY A 14 7.17 -4.21 -12.92
N THR A 15 6.67 -4.72 -14.05
CA THR A 15 5.56 -4.15 -14.82
C THR A 15 4.22 -4.84 -14.56
N SER A 16 4.26 -6.01 -13.93
CA SER A 16 3.06 -6.77 -13.59
C SER A 16 2.29 -6.15 -12.42
N ARG A 17 0.99 -6.50 -12.32
CA ARG A 17 0.18 -6.20 -11.14
C ARG A 17 0.82 -6.77 -9.89
N GLN A 18 0.91 -5.96 -8.85
CA GLN A 18 1.46 -6.35 -7.56
C GLN A 18 0.40 -6.16 -6.48
N VAL A 19 0.43 -7.09 -5.53
CA VAL A 19 -0.42 -7.07 -4.33
C VAL A 19 0.51 -7.11 -3.12
N VAL A 20 0.33 -6.16 -2.21
CA VAL A 20 1.08 -6.05 -0.97
C VAL A 20 0.10 -6.14 0.19
N ASP A 21 0.18 -7.23 0.94
CA ASP A 21 -0.59 -7.43 2.17
C ASP A 21 0.23 -6.97 3.37
N VAL A 22 -0.31 -6.01 4.11
CA VAL A 22 0.28 -5.43 5.31
C VAL A 22 -0.49 -5.89 6.53
N TYR A 23 0.23 -6.48 7.49
CA TYR A 23 -0.30 -6.93 8.77
C TYR A 23 0.28 -6.08 9.90
N ILE A 24 -0.59 -5.37 10.61
CA ILE A 24 -0.21 -4.55 11.76
C ILE A 24 -0.66 -5.30 13.02
N VAL A 25 0.31 -5.74 13.83
CA VAL A 25 0.05 -6.42 15.10
C VAL A 25 0.32 -5.45 16.25
N ASN A 26 -0.62 -5.32 17.18
CA ASN A 26 -0.42 -4.53 18.39
C ASN A 26 0.07 -5.39 19.56
N SER A 27 0.43 -4.75 20.67
CA SER A 27 0.93 -5.43 21.88
C SER A 27 -0.08 -6.36 22.56
N PHE A 28 -1.35 -6.31 22.19
CA PHE A 28 -2.40 -7.20 22.67
C PHE A 28 -2.67 -8.37 21.70
N GLY A 29 -1.81 -8.57 20.70
CA GLY A 29 -1.95 -9.64 19.70
C GLY A 29 -3.05 -9.41 18.67
N ARG A 30 -3.68 -8.22 18.63
CA ARG A 30 -4.70 -7.92 17.61
C ARG A 30 -4.03 -7.61 16.28
N VAL A 31 -4.61 -8.12 15.20
CA VAL A 31 -4.13 -7.93 13.83
C VAL A 31 -5.08 -7.02 13.06
N ILE A 32 -4.52 -6.03 12.37
CA ILE A 32 -5.20 -5.26 11.33
C ILE A 32 -4.53 -5.60 10.00
N GLN A 33 -5.31 -6.14 9.07
CA GLN A 33 -4.85 -6.43 7.71
C GLN A 33 -5.28 -5.33 6.75
N LYS A 34 -4.36 -4.93 5.87
CA LYS A 34 -4.62 -4.03 4.74
C LYS A 34 -3.97 -4.56 3.48
N SER A 35 -4.75 -4.68 2.41
CA SER A 35 -4.28 -5.18 1.12
C SER A 35 -4.22 -4.03 0.13
N PHE A 36 -3.05 -3.81 -0.47
CA PHE A 36 -2.83 -2.80 -1.50
C PHE A 36 -2.57 -3.50 -2.82
N SER A 37 -3.28 -3.10 -3.88
CA SER A 37 -3.09 -3.65 -5.23
C SER A 37 -2.81 -2.51 -6.19
N PHE A 38 -1.68 -2.54 -6.86
CA PHE A 38 -1.27 -1.51 -7.82
C PHE A 38 -0.67 -2.15 -9.08
N THR A 39 -0.80 -1.43 -10.18
CA THR A 39 -0.22 -1.78 -11.49
C THR A 39 0.63 -0.62 -11.96
N ASN A 40 1.83 -0.90 -12.46
CA ASN A 40 2.69 0.11 -13.06
C ASN A 40 2.27 0.38 -14.52
N ASN A 41 0.99 0.73 -14.72
CA ASN A 41 0.50 1.14 -16.03
C ASN A 41 0.65 2.65 -16.11
N SER A 42 1.60 3.14 -16.92
CA SER A 42 1.70 4.57 -17.23
C SER A 42 0.50 4.95 -18.10
N THR A 43 -0.64 5.27 -17.49
CA THR A 43 -1.73 5.90 -18.23
C THR A 43 -1.22 7.29 -18.63
N ASN A 44 -0.86 7.45 -19.91
CA ASN A 44 -0.51 8.71 -20.54
C ASN A 44 -1.76 9.59 -20.72
N THR A 45 -2.43 9.84 -19.61
CA THR A 45 -3.59 10.73 -19.50
C THR A 45 -3.34 11.43 -18.17
N GLY A 46 -3.29 12.76 -18.16
CA GLY A 46 -2.75 13.60 -17.07
C GLY A 46 -3.49 13.56 -15.72
N ARG A 47 -3.98 12.40 -15.30
CA ARG A 47 -4.42 12.08 -13.94
C ARG A 47 -3.87 10.72 -13.56
N SER A 48 -2.84 10.72 -12.72
CA SER A 48 -2.39 9.54 -11.99
C SER A 48 -3.40 9.22 -10.90
N ASP A 49 -4.48 8.55 -11.27
CA ASP A 49 -5.49 8.09 -10.33
C ASP A 49 -4.91 6.92 -9.52
N VAL A 50 -4.33 7.22 -8.35
CA VAL A 50 -3.99 6.20 -7.38
C VAL A 50 -5.32 5.63 -6.86
N ASN A 51 -5.73 4.46 -7.37
CA ASN A 51 -6.92 3.77 -6.90
C ASN A 51 -6.65 3.16 -5.51
N LEU A 52 -6.64 4.00 -4.47
CA LEU A 52 -6.68 3.55 -3.08
C LEU A 52 -8.14 3.24 -2.73
N LYS A 53 -8.58 2.01 -2.99
CA LYS A 53 -9.80 1.50 -2.33
C LYS A 53 -9.43 1.17 -0.88
N TYR A 54 -9.96 1.96 0.05
CA TYR A 54 -9.80 1.79 1.50
C TYR A 54 -10.70 0.68 2.06
#